data_AF-L7UIY1-F1
#
_entry.id   AF-L7UIY1-F1
#
_cell.length_a   1.000
_cell.length_b   1.000
_cell.length_c   1.000
_cell.angle_alpha   90.00
_cell.angle_beta   90.00
_cell.angle_gamma   90.00
#
_symmetry.space_group_name_H-M   'P 1'
#
loop_
_entity.id
_entity.type
_entity.pdbx_description
1 polymer ?
#
loop_
_entity_poly.entity_id
_entity_poly.type
_entity_poly.pdbx_seq_one_letter_code
_entity_poly.pdbx_strand_id
1 'polypeptide(L)'
;MKGALWKVLPSLVLLALTSACGDDEKPPTAVEYGKLLFNDARLSESQFNSFTCATCHATTPTPQGGRMDSGYTLYNVVGRDTWWGGYETNLLDAVNFCYVSFMRGVQKLPADSPQSRALYEYLASISPDAKSPALPYTVVKDVRDVPRGGAERGRAVYQAACQECHGETHTGKGRLTELASILPEVTRDYDTTFPGVPHSLVIIEKVRHGQFFGIGGNMPAYSLEALSNEDLGALLTYLGL
;
A
#
# COMPACT_ATOMS: atom_id res chain seq x y z
N MET A 1 86.06 -21.57 -23.56
CA MET A 1 86.36 -21.12 -22.18
C MET A 1 85.29 -20.12 -21.75
N LYS A 2 85.03 -20.10 -20.45
CA LYS A 2 83.86 -19.59 -19.71
C LYS A 2 83.53 -18.10 -19.88
N GLY A 3 82.27 -17.75 -19.62
CA GLY A 3 81.80 -16.45 -19.10
C GLY A 3 80.80 -15.76 -20.02
N ALA A 4 79.77 -15.04 -19.57
CA ALA A 4 79.07 -14.86 -18.30
C ALA A 4 77.87 -13.91 -18.60
N LEU A 5 76.85 -13.98 -17.75
CA LEU A 5 75.72 -13.07 -17.55
C LEU A 5 75.85 -11.61 -18.08
N TRP A 6 74.75 -11.06 -18.63
CA TRP A 6 73.98 -10.01 -17.93
C TRP A 6 72.57 -9.81 -18.50
N LYS A 7 71.60 -9.82 -17.57
CA LYS A 7 70.20 -9.41 -17.72
C LYS A 7 70.07 -7.88 -17.89
N VAL A 8 69.18 -7.40 -18.76
CA VAL A 8 68.35 -6.22 -18.47
C VAL A 8 67.01 -6.39 -19.19
N LEU A 9 65.94 -6.66 -18.45
CA LEU A 9 64.56 -6.53 -18.93
C LEU A 9 64.02 -5.21 -18.36
N PRO A 10 63.30 -4.38 -19.13
CA PRO A 10 62.70 -3.17 -18.60
C PRO A 10 61.45 -3.51 -17.79
N SER A 11 61.41 -3.04 -16.55
CA SER A 11 60.24 -3.12 -15.67
C SER A 11 59.08 -2.30 -16.24
N LEU A 12 58.05 -2.98 -16.75
CA LEU A 12 56.71 -2.39 -16.89
C LEU A 12 56.12 -2.25 -15.48
N VAL A 13 56.11 -1.03 -14.95
CA VAL A 13 55.28 -0.67 -13.79
C VAL A 13 53.84 -0.58 -14.28
N LEU A 14 53.09 -1.66 -14.10
CA LEU A 14 51.65 -1.68 -14.26
C LEU A 14 51.04 -1.02 -13.02
N LEU A 15 50.70 0.26 -13.11
CA LEU A 15 49.91 0.95 -12.09
C LEU A 15 48.50 0.35 -12.09
N ALA A 16 48.25 -0.60 -11.18
CA ALA A 16 46.91 -1.07 -10.89
C ALA A 16 46.16 0.03 -10.13
N LEU A 17 45.34 0.80 -10.86
CA LEU A 17 44.29 1.63 -10.29
C LEU A 17 43.19 0.69 -9.77
N THR A 18 43.37 0.16 -8.56
CA THR A 18 42.26 -0.44 -7.82
C THR A 18 41.35 0.69 -7.35
N SER A 19 40.14 0.76 -7.93
CA SER A 19 39.08 1.64 -7.44
C SER A 19 38.74 1.22 -6.01
N ALA A 20 39.21 2.00 -5.04
CA ALA A 20 38.73 1.95 -3.68
C ALA A 20 37.33 2.59 -3.64
N CYS A 21 36.30 1.77 -3.87
CA CYS A 21 34.92 2.10 -3.56
C CYS A 21 34.43 1.13 -2.47
N GLY A 22 34.66 1.54 -1.22
CA GLY A 22 33.92 1.19 0.00
C GLY A 22 33.47 -0.25 0.21
N ASP A 23 34.27 -1.01 0.96
CA ASP A 23 33.82 -2.17 1.74
C ASP A 23 33.34 -1.71 3.13
N ASP A 24 32.16 -2.17 3.56
CA ASP A 24 31.79 -2.58 4.95
C ASP A 24 30.28 -2.48 5.30
N GLU A 25 29.38 -2.19 4.35
CA GLU A 25 27.94 -2.29 4.64
C GLU A 25 27.46 -3.74 4.51
N LYS A 26 27.22 -4.40 5.65
CA LYS A 26 26.67 -5.76 5.68
C LYS A 26 25.34 -5.78 4.89
N PRO A 27 25.13 -6.76 3.99
CA PRO A 27 23.86 -6.84 3.26
C PRO A 27 22.68 -6.96 4.24
N PRO A 28 21.53 -6.34 3.92
CA PRO A 28 20.38 -6.36 4.81
C PRO A 28 19.92 -7.79 5.08
N THR A 29 19.48 -8.04 6.31
CA THR A 29 18.79 -9.29 6.66
C THR A 29 17.47 -9.41 5.87
N ALA A 30 16.92 -10.62 5.78
CA ALA A 30 15.63 -10.82 5.10
C ALA A 30 14.50 -9.98 5.71
N VAL A 31 14.51 -9.80 7.04
CA VAL A 31 13.54 -8.96 7.76
C VAL A 31 13.70 -7.48 7.38
N GLU A 32 14.94 -6.97 7.37
CA GLU A 32 15.22 -5.59 6.97
C GLU A 32 14.85 -5.34 5.51
N TYR A 33 15.20 -6.28 4.63
CA TYR A 33 14.83 -6.19 3.22
C TYR A 33 13.31 -6.25 3.04
N GLY A 34 12.60 -7.13 3.74
CA GLY A 34 11.15 -7.19 3.71
C GLY A 34 10.49 -5.90 4.18
N LYS A 35 11.03 -5.28 5.23
CA LYS A 35 10.58 -3.96 5.69
C LYS A 35 10.83 -2.87 4.65
N LEU A 36 11.96 -2.91 3.93
CA LEU A 36 12.20 -1.98 2.83
C LEU A 36 11.17 -2.17 1.72
N LEU A 37 10.93 -3.41 1.27
CA LEU A 37 9.92 -3.72 0.26
C LEU A 37 8.51 -3.27 0.67
N PHE A 38 8.15 -3.46 1.94
CA PHE A 38 6.85 -3.03 2.48
C PHE A 38 6.60 -1.53 2.34
N ASN A 39 7.66 -0.73 2.37
CA ASN A 39 7.62 0.74 2.30
C ASN A 39 8.06 1.30 0.94
N ASP A 40 8.26 0.45 -0.08
CA ASP A 40 8.81 0.89 -1.38
C ASP A 40 7.82 0.67 -2.52
N ALA A 41 7.37 1.76 -3.13
CA ALA A 41 6.46 1.70 -4.28
C ALA A 41 7.11 1.03 -5.50
N ARG A 42 8.45 0.98 -5.54
CA ARG A 42 9.23 0.35 -6.61
C ARG A 42 9.28 -1.18 -6.51
N LEU A 43 8.67 -1.78 -5.48
CA LEU A 43 8.40 -3.22 -5.49
C LEU A 43 7.56 -3.62 -6.72
N SER A 44 6.67 -2.72 -7.17
CA SER A 44 6.02 -2.84 -8.47
C SER A 44 6.86 -2.17 -9.54
N GLU A 45 7.08 -2.87 -10.66
CA GLU A 45 7.76 -2.32 -11.84
C GLU A 45 6.90 -1.31 -12.60
N SER A 46 5.62 -1.16 -12.24
CA SER A 46 4.72 -0.22 -12.89
C SER A 46 5.08 1.22 -12.54
N GLN A 47 5.45 2.01 -13.55
CA GLN A 47 5.68 3.46 -13.42
C GLN A 47 4.44 4.26 -12.96
N PHE A 48 3.25 3.63 -13.00
CA PHE A 48 2.00 4.22 -12.55
C PHE A 48 1.63 3.81 -11.12
N ASN A 49 2.50 3.07 -10.42
CA ASN A 49 2.32 2.77 -9.01
C ASN A 49 2.83 3.93 -8.15
N SER A 50 2.02 4.34 -7.17
CA SER A 50 2.43 5.24 -6.10
C SER A 50 2.15 4.65 -4.72
N PHE A 51 1.56 3.45 -4.65
CA PHE A 51 1.21 2.79 -3.41
C PHE A 51 2.39 1.98 -2.87
N THR A 52 2.48 1.96 -1.54
CA THR A 52 3.26 0.98 -0.78
C THR A 52 2.29 0.13 0.03
N CYS A 53 2.76 -0.97 0.63
CA CYS A 53 1.92 -1.71 1.57
C CYS A 53 1.54 -0.82 2.78
N ALA A 54 2.49 0.00 3.25
CA ALA A 54 2.31 0.94 4.36
C ALA A 54 1.26 2.04 4.09
N THR A 55 0.93 2.30 2.83
CA THR A 55 -0.14 3.24 2.47
C THR A 55 -1.49 2.78 3.01
N CYS A 56 -1.74 1.47 3.08
CA CYS A 56 -3.03 0.90 3.49
C CYS A 56 -2.95 0.04 4.76
N HIS A 57 -1.76 -0.18 5.31
CA HIS A 57 -1.57 -1.12 6.40
C HIS A 57 -0.59 -0.58 7.46
N ALA A 58 -1.07 -0.42 8.68
CA ALA A 58 -0.20 -0.32 9.84
C ALA A 58 0.49 -1.66 10.16
N THR A 59 1.62 -1.59 10.88
CA THR A 59 2.39 -2.77 11.32
C THR A 59 2.48 -2.89 12.85
N THR A 60 1.74 -2.04 13.57
CA THR A 60 1.57 -2.08 15.03
C THR A 60 0.16 -2.56 15.39
N PRO A 61 -0.09 -3.05 16.62
CA PRO A 61 -1.41 -3.57 17.02
C PRO A 61 -2.57 -2.62 16.72
N THR A 62 -2.32 -1.31 16.83
CA THR A 62 -3.23 -0.25 16.41
C THR A 62 -2.53 0.70 15.43
N PRO A 63 -3.24 1.25 14.43
CA PRO A 63 -2.72 2.32 13.59
C PRO A 63 -2.30 3.53 14.43
N GLN A 64 -1.15 4.11 14.11
CA GLN A 64 -0.65 5.30 14.81
C GLN A 64 -1.31 6.58 14.26
N GLY A 65 -1.31 7.64 15.07
CA GLY A 65 -1.78 8.96 14.64
C GLY A 65 -3.27 9.03 14.31
N GLY A 66 -4.07 8.05 14.76
CA GLY A 66 -5.52 8.01 14.50
C GLY A 66 -5.88 7.67 13.06
N ARG A 67 -4.95 7.10 12.28
CA ARG A 67 -5.19 6.65 10.90
C ARG A 67 -6.37 5.68 10.82
N MET A 68 -7.17 5.86 9.78
CA MET A 68 -8.26 4.97 9.37
C MET A 68 -7.84 4.33 8.04
N ASP A 69 -7.05 3.27 8.16
CA ASP A 69 -6.54 2.55 7.01
C ASP A 69 -7.64 1.70 6.35
N SER A 70 -7.61 1.59 5.02
CA SER A 70 -8.52 0.69 4.29
C SER A 70 -8.23 -0.78 4.56
N GLY A 71 -6.97 -1.11 4.86
CA GLY A 71 -6.53 -2.44 5.26
C GLY A 71 -6.38 -2.54 6.77
N TYR A 72 -6.63 -3.73 7.33
CA TYR A 72 -6.29 -4.00 8.73
C TYR A 72 -4.80 -3.87 8.99
N THR A 73 -4.43 -3.63 10.25
CA THR A 73 -3.04 -3.83 10.67
C THR A 73 -2.56 -5.23 10.30
N LEU A 74 -1.32 -5.31 9.84
CA LEU A 74 -0.61 -6.57 9.57
C LEU A 74 0.18 -7.05 10.79
N TYR A 75 0.06 -6.39 11.94
CA TYR A 75 0.52 -6.97 13.19
C TYR A 75 -0.19 -8.31 13.42
N ASN A 76 0.58 -9.35 13.76
CA ASN A 76 0.06 -10.70 13.98
C ASN A 76 -0.74 -11.25 12.79
N VAL A 77 -0.22 -11.07 11.57
CA VAL A 77 -0.88 -11.49 10.34
C VAL A 77 -0.56 -12.93 9.95
N VAL A 78 0.62 -13.45 10.31
CA VAL A 78 1.08 -14.77 9.84
C VAL A 78 0.29 -15.91 10.48
N GLY A 79 -0.16 -15.75 11.73
CA GLY A 79 -0.92 -16.76 12.45
C GLY A 79 -2.41 -16.85 12.07
N ARG A 80 -2.89 -16.09 11.08
CA ARG A 80 -4.31 -16.08 10.70
C ARG A 80 -4.63 -17.29 9.83
N ASP A 81 -5.78 -17.92 10.08
CA ASP A 81 -6.26 -19.03 9.27
C ASP A 81 -6.71 -18.58 7.86
N THR A 82 -7.21 -17.34 7.75
CA THR A 82 -7.66 -16.75 6.48
C THR A 82 -7.41 -15.23 6.42
N TRP A 83 -7.37 -14.70 5.19
CA TRP A 83 -7.23 -13.28 4.88
C TRP A 83 -8.40 -12.78 4.02
N TRP A 84 -8.49 -11.46 3.85
CA TRP A 84 -9.55 -10.80 3.08
C TRP A 84 -10.98 -11.15 3.53
N GLY A 85 -11.19 -11.45 4.82
CA GLY A 85 -12.51 -11.87 5.33
C GLY A 85 -12.90 -13.30 4.97
N GLY A 86 -11.91 -14.18 4.74
CA GLY A 86 -12.14 -15.60 4.45
C GLY A 86 -11.99 -15.99 2.98
N TYR A 87 -11.75 -15.04 2.08
CA TYR A 87 -11.62 -15.30 0.64
C TYR A 87 -10.25 -15.86 0.25
N GLU A 88 -9.25 -15.77 1.14
CA GLU A 88 -7.91 -16.27 0.88
C GLU A 88 -7.39 -17.09 2.08
N THR A 89 -6.74 -18.22 1.79
CA THR A 89 -6.20 -19.18 2.76
C THR A 89 -4.67 -19.30 2.68
N ASN A 90 -4.06 -18.62 1.71
CA ASN A 90 -2.61 -18.53 1.54
C ASN A 90 -2.14 -17.07 1.69
N LEU A 91 -1.25 -16.81 2.65
CA LEU A 91 -0.75 -15.46 2.91
C LEU A 91 -0.08 -14.82 1.68
N LEU A 92 0.69 -15.58 0.91
CA LEU A 92 1.36 -15.04 -0.27
C LEU A 92 0.35 -14.68 -1.36
N ASP A 93 -0.72 -15.45 -1.54
CA ASP A 93 -1.80 -15.06 -2.45
C ASP A 93 -2.55 -13.81 -1.96
N ALA A 94 -2.73 -13.65 -0.65
CA ALA A 94 -3.30 -12.44 -0.07
C ALA A 94 -2.43 -11.20 -0.33
N VAL A 95 -1.10 -11.35 -0.20
CA VAL A 95 -0.12 -10.31 -0.55
C VAL A 95 -0.14 -10.03 -2.05
N ASN A 96 -0.18 -11.07 -2.88
CA ASN A 96 -0.22 -10.94 -4.33
C ASN A 96 -1.48 -10.27 -4.85
N PHE A 97 -2.62 -10.48 -4.19
CA PHE A 97 -3.84 -9.76 -4.51
C PHE A 97 -3.64 -8.25 -4.32
N CYS A 98 -3.00 -7.81 -3.23
CA CYS A 98 -2.65 -6.40 -3.03
C CYS A 98 -1.66 -5.90 -4.10
N TYR A 99 -0.58 -6.66 -4.31
CA TYR A 99 0.49 -6.32 -5.25
C TYR A 99 -0.05 -6.09 -6.67
N VAL A 100 -0.86 -7.02 -7.18
CA VAL A 100 -1.41 -6.95 -8.53
C VAL A 100 -2.52 -5.91 -8.62
N SER A 101 -3.46 -5.91 -7.67
CA SER A 101 -4.64 -5.06 -7.77
C SER A 101 -4.30 -3.59 -7.52
N PHE A 102 -3.61 -3.28 -6.43
CA PHE A 102 -3.41 -1.90 -5.99
C PHE A 102 -2.05 -1.35 -6.39
N MET A 103 -0.99 -2.15 -6.23
CA MET A 103 0.36 -1.74 -6.63
C MET A 103 0.61 -1.89 -8.12
N ARG A 104 -0.37 -2.35 -8.92
CA ARG A 104 -0.28 -2.55 -10.38
C ARG A 104 0.85 -3.51 -10.80
N GLY A 105 1.15 -4.51 -9.97
CA GLY A 105 2.07 -5.59 -10.32
C GLY A 105 1.58 -6.33 -11.56
N VAL A 106 2.46 -6.53 -12.55
CA VAL A 106 2.09 -7.17 -13.83
C VAL A 106 1.90 -8.68 -13.67
N GLN A 107 2.64 -9.29 -12.74
CA GLN A 107 2.58 -10.71 -12.40
C GLN A 107 2.58 -10.87 -10.88
N LYS A 108 2.13 -12.03 -10.39
CA LYS A 108 2.29 -12.37 -8.97
C LYS A 108 3.78 -12.47 -8.61
N LEU A 109 4.14 -12.09 -7.40
CA LEU A 109 5.45 -12.38 -6.82
C LEU A 109 5.63 -13.92 -6.74
N PRO A 110 6.69 -14.48 -7.32
CA PRO A 110 6.95 -15.92 -7.27
C PRO A 110 7.23 -16.38 -5.84
N ALA A 111 6.75 -17.58 -5.48
CA ALA A 111 6.88 -18.11 -4.12
C ALA A 111 8.33 -18.32 -3.68
N ASP A 112 9.21 -18.64 -4.61
CA ASP A 112 10.65 -18.86 -4.41
C ASP A 112 11.50 -17.60 -4.59
N SER A 113 10.88 -16.45 -4.87
CA SER A 113 11.62 -15.20 -5.05
C SER A 113 12.19 -14.67 -3.72
N PRO A 114 13.36 -14.01 -3.74
CA PRO A 114 13.90 -13.32 -2.58
C PRO A 114 12.92 -12.31 -1.96
N GLN A 115 12.11 -11.64 -2.78
CA GLN A 115 11.10 -10.67 -2.36
C GLN A 115 9.99 -11.31 -1.54
N SER A 116 9.41 -12.41 -2.03
CA SER A 116 8.35 -13.14 -1.31
C SER A 116 8.84 -13.64 0.03
N ARG A 117 10.05 -14.21 0.07
CA ARG A 117 10.66 -14.65 1.33
C ARG A 117 10.88 -13.48 2.29
N ALA A 118 11.48 -12.39 1.81
CA ALA A 118 11.77 -11.23 2.66
C ALA A 118 10.50 -10.60 3.24
N LEU A 119 9.45 -10.44 2.43
CA LEU A 119 8.14 -9.97 2.90
C LEU A 119 7.56 -10.90 3.97
N TYR A 120 7.59 -12.22 3.75
CA TYR A 120 7.14 -13.17 4.76
C TYR A 120 7.91 -13.06 6.07
N GLU A 121 9.25 -13.02 6.00
CA GLU A 121 10.13 -12.91 7.19
C GLU A 121 9.85 -11.61 7.97
N TYR A 122 9.58 -10.50 7.26
CA TYR A 122 9.16 -9.26 7.89
C TYR A 122 7.79 -9.39 8.58
N LEU A 123 6.79 -9.93 7.90
CA LEU A 123 5.45 -10.15 8.48
C LEU A 123 5.49 -11.11 9.67
N ALA A 124 6.34 -12.14 9.61
CA ALA A 124 6.58 -13.07 10.71
C ALA A 124 7.24 -12.35 11.91
N SER A 125 8.19 -11.44 11.65
CA SER A 125 8.84 -10.67 12.73
C SER A 125 7.89 -9.76 13.51
N ILE A 126 6.76 -9.35 12.91
CA ILE A 126 5.69 -8.56 13.55
C ILE A 126 4.48 -9.42 13.96
N SER A 127 4.63 -10.76 13.94
CA SER A 127 3.59 -11.71 14.33
C SER A 127 4.04 -12.53 15.54
N PRO A 128 3.81 -12.03 16.77
CA PRO A 128 4.30 -12.70 17.98
C PRO A 128 3.60 -14.03 18.27
N ASP A 129 2.36 -14.21 17.80
CA ASP A 129 1.56 -15.38 18.12
C ASP A 129 1.58 -16.38 16.98
N ALA A 130 1.73 -17.67 17.32
CA ALA A 130 1.65 -18.76 16.35
C ALA A 130 0.24 -18.91 15.72
N LYS A 131 -0.78 -18.41 16.42
CA LYS A 131 -2.17 -18.38 15.96
C LYS A 131 -2.80 -17.05 16.31
N SER A 132 -3.56 -16.50 15.37
CA SER A 132 -4.26 -15.23 15.52
C SER A 132 -5.62 -15.33 14.82
N PRO A 133 -6.67 -14.66 15.32
CA PRO A 133 -7.99 -14.74 14.72
C PRO A 133 -8.00 -14.16 13.30
N ALA A 134 -8.76 -14.80 12.40
CA ALA A 134 -9.14 -14.17 11.15
C ALA A 134 -9.97 -12.91 11.42
N LEU A 135 -9.82 -11.91 10.56
CA LEU A 135 -10.55 -10.64 10.69
C LEU A 135 -11.69 -10.59 9.67
N PRO A 136 -12.89 -10.13 10.07
CA PRO A 136 -14.02 -9.99 9.15
C PRO A 136 -13.70 -8.94 8.09
N TYR A 137 -14.31 -9.04 6.91
CA TYR A 137 -14.22 -8.00 5.90
C TYR A 137 -15.57 -7.87 5.22
N THR A 138 -16.42 -6.97 5.73
CA THR A 138 -17.77 -6.84 5.23
C THR A 138 -17.80 -5.92 4.01
N VAL A 139 -17.98 -6.52 2.83
CA VAL A 139 -18.30 -5.81 1.59
C VAL A 139 -19.80 -5.53 1.55
N VAL A 140 -20.18 -4.25 1.51
CA VAL A 140 -21.57 -3.84 1.34
C VAL A 140 -22.01 -4.19 -0.08
N LYS A 141 -22.97 -5.09 -0.24
CA LYS A 141 -23.44 -5.54 -1.57
C LYS A 141 -24.21 -4.45 -2.30
N ASP A 142 -25.18 -3.85 -1.61
CA ASP A 142 -26.06 -2.82 -2.18
C ASP A 142 -25.76 -1.49 -1.51
N VAL A 143 -25.26 -0.53 -2.28
CA VAL A 143 -25.05 0.82 -1.79
C VAL A 143 -26.37 1.56 -1.65
N ARG A 144 -26.53 2.17 -0.49
CA ARG A 144 -27.67 2.97 -0.10
C ARG A 144 -27.15 4.21 0.59
N ASP A 145 -27.97 5.25 0.62
CA ASP A 145 -27.62 6.44 1.38
C ASP A 145 -27.50 6.12 2.87
N VAL A 146 -26.64 6.86 3.55
CA VAL A 146 -26.34 6.70 4.98
C VAL A 146 -26.75 7.97 5.73
N PRO A 147 -27.21 7.86 7.00
CA PRO A 147 -27.56 9.03 7.80
C PRO A 147 -26.40 10.01 7.87
N ARG A 148 -26.68 11.30 7.63
CA ARG A 148 -25.66 12.35 7.70
C ARG A 148 -25.19 12.58 9.13
N GLY A 149 -23.88 12.78 9.28
CA GLY A 149 -23.22 13.08 10.55
C GLY A 149 -22.77 14.54 10.63
N GLY A 150 -22.05 14.90 11.69
CA GLY A 150 -21.51 16.24 11.89
C GLY A 150 -20.28 16.53 11.03
N ALA A 151 -20.18 17.74 10.47
CA ALA A 151 -19.07 18.16 9.60
C ALA A 151 -17.69 18.09 10.29
N GLU A 152 -17.60 18.40 11.59
CA GLU A 152 -16.35 18.27 12.36
C GLU A 152 -15.86 16.81 12.42
N ARG A 153 -16.77 15.86 12.63
CA ARG A 153 -16.43 14.43 12.56
C ARG A 153 -16.02 14.05 11.14
N GLY A 154 -16.73 14.55 10.13
CA GLY A 154 -16.40 14.31 8.72
C GLY A 154 -15.01 14.80 8.33
N ARG A 155 -14.61 15.98 8.84
CA ARG A 155 -13.25 16.50 8.67
C ARG A 155 -12.21 15.58 9.29
N ALA A 156 -12.45 15.10 10.51
CA ALA A 156 -11.53 14.15 11.17
C ALA A 156 -11.43 12.82 10.40
N VAL A 157 -12.55 12.31 9.89
CA VAL A 157 -12.57 11.12 9.03
C VAL A 157 -11.79 11.35 7.74
N TYR A 158 -11.96 12.50 7.07
CA TYR A 158 -11.20 12.85 5.87
C TYR A 158 -9.69 12.85 6.14
N GLN A 159 -9.27 13.48 7.23
CA GLN A 159 -7.85 13.54 7.62
C GLN A 159 -7.27 12.14 7.91
N ALA A 160 -8.06 11.27 8.56
CA ALA A 160 -7.62 9.94 8.97
C ALA A 160 -7.65 8.89 7.85
N ALA A 161 -8.60 8.99 6.91
CA ALA A 161 -8.84 7.96 5.89
C ALA A 161 -8.50 8.42 4.46
N CYS A 162 -8.69 9.69 4.13
CA CYS A 162 -8.70 10.14 2.74
C CYS A 162 -7.47 10.96 2.36
N GLN A 163 -7.02 11.82 3.27
CA GLN A 163 -6.04 12.89 2.99
C GLN A 163 -4.67 12.36 2.55
N GLU A 164 -4.20 11.22 3.06
CA GLU A 164 -2.90 10.64 2.66
C GLU A 164 -2.87 10.29 1.16
N CYS A 165 -4.03 9.87 0.61
CA CYS A 165 -4.15 9.57 -0.82
C CYS A 165 -4.58 10.78 -1.65
N HIS A 166 -5.59 11.51 -1.18
CA HIS A 166 -6.27 12.58 -1.94
C HIS A 166 -5.71 13.99 -1.71
N GLY A 167 -4.82 14.19 -0.73
CA GLY A 167 -4.25 15.48 -0.36
C GLY A 167 -5.19 16.35 0.49
N GLU A 168 -4.84 17.63 0.69
CA GLU A 168 -5.70 18.62 1.34
C GLU A 168 -7.02 18.78 0.56
N THR A 169 -8.17 18.82 1.26
CA THR A 169 -9.50 19.04 0.66
C THR A 169 -9.50 20.28 -0.24
N HIS A 170 -10.27 20.24 -1.33
CA HIS A 170 -10.37 21.28 -2.36
C HIS A 170 -9.16 21.51 -3.26
N THR A 171 -7.96 21.22 -2.79
CA THR A 171 -6.72 21.56 -3.51
C THR A 171 -5.97 20.34 -4.01
N GLY A 172 -6.12 19.20 -3.34
CA GLY A 172 -5.34 17.99 -3.57
C GLY A 172 -3.86 18.15 -3.22
N LYS A 173 -3.49 19.22 -2.51
CA LYS A 173 -2.10 19.47 -2.13
C LYS A 173 -1.59 18.35 -1.23
N GLY A 174 -0.47 17.74 -1.62
CA GLY A 174 0.09 16.58 -0.90
C GLY A 174 -0.55 15.24 -1.24
N ARG A 175 -1.38 15.16 -2.29
CA ARG A 175 -1.91 13.88 -2.79
C ARG A 175 -0.80 12.90 -3.17
N LEU A 176 -1.05 11.62 -2.97
CA LEU A 176 -0.10 10.54 -3.24
C LEU A 176 0.29 10.44 -4.71
N THR A 177 -0.63 10.78 -5.61
CA THR A 177 -0.44 10.69 -7.05
C THR A 177 -1.35 11.67 -7.77
N GLU A 178 -0.97 12.10 -8.97
CA GLU A 178 -1.81 12.98 -9.79
C GLU A 178 -3.12 12.33 -10.24
N LEU A 179 -3.17 11.00 -10.22
CA LEU A 179 -4.36 10.20 -10.51
C LEU A 179 -5.38 10.20 -9.36
N ALA A 180 -4.99 10.60 -8.15
CA ALA A 180 -5.90 10.73 -7.04
C ALA A 180 -6.76 11.97 -7.24
N SER A 181 -8.08 11.77 -7.28
CA SER A 181 -9.05 12.83 -7.50
C SER A 181 -9.00 13.88 -6.40
N ILE A 182 -9.21 15.14 -6.76
CA ILE A 182 -9.38 16.24 -5.80
C ILE A 182 -10.81 16.17 -5.26
N LEU A 183 -10.95 16.15 -3.93
CA LEU A 183 -12.24 15.97 -3.27
C LEU A 183 -12.68 17.28 -2.60
N PRO A 184 -13.95 17.69 -2.77
CA PRO A 184 -15.04 17.05 -3.53
C PRO A 184 -15.08 17.40 -5.04
N GLU A 185 -14.12 18.15 -5.59
CA GLU A 185 -14.12 18.72 -6.95
C GLU A 185 -14.49 17.71 -8.05
N VAL A 186 -14.10 16.44 -7.88
CA VAL A 186 -14.44 15.33 -8.78
C VAL A 186 -15.94 15.14 -9.02
N THR A 187 -16.80 15.56 -8.07
CA THR A 187 -18.25 15.41 -8.20
C THR A 187 -18.85 16.33 -9.27
N ARG A 188 -18.14 17.37 -9.70
CA ARG A 188 -18.60 18.28 -10.78
C ARG A 188 -18.82 17.54 -12.10
N ASP A 189 -18.11 16.44 -12.32
CA ASP A 189 -18.23 15.63 -13.53
C ASP A 189 -19.31 14.55 -13.41
N TYR A 190 -19.91 14.35 -12.22
CA TYR A 190 -20.83 13.23 -11.97
C TYR A 190 -22.17 13.41 -12.66
N ASP A 191 -22.65 14.63 -12.88
CA ASP A 191 -23.88 14.84 -13.64
C ASP A 191 -23.77 14.35 -15.10
N THR A 192 -22.54 14.38 -15.65
CA THR A 192 -22.25 13.87 -17.00
C THR A 192 -21.89 12.38 -16.97
N THR A 193 -21.07 11.97 -15.99
CA THR A 193 -20.54 10.60 -15.92
C THR A 193 -21.56 9.60 -15.37
N PHE A 194 -22.43 10.05 -14.47
CA PHE A 194 -23.44 9.26 -13.77
C PHE A 194 -24.80 9.99 -13.78
N PRO A 195 -25.38 10.23 -14.97
CA PRO A 195 -26.57 11.05 -15.10
C PRO A 195 -27.74 10.50 -14.29
N GLY A 196 -28.33 11.35 -13.44
CA GLY A 196 -29.47 10.99 -12.59
C GLY A 196 -29.12 10.23 -11.32
N VAL A 197 -27.83 9.98 -11.04
CA VAL A 197 -27.38 9.34 -9.80
C VAL A 197 -26.98 10.42 -8.78
N PRO A 198 -27.53 10.41 -7.56
CA PRO A 198 -27.08 11.29 -6.48
C PRO A 198 -25.57 11.18 -6.25
N HIS A 199 -24.87 12.31 -6.18
CA HIS A 199 -23.40 12.34 -6.00
C HIS A 199 -22.94 11.60 -4.74
N SER A 200 -23.73 11.67 -3.67
CA SER A 200 -23.49 10.92 -2.43
C SER A 200 -23.42 9.41 -2.66
N LEU A 201 -24.32 8.84 -3.47
CA LEU A 201 -24.32 7.42 -3.78
C LEU A 201 -23.09 7.03 -4.61
N VAL A 202 -22.65 7.88 -5.54
CA VAL A 202 -21.42 7.64 -6.30
C VAL A 202 -20.19 7.62 -5.36
N ILE A 203 -20.12 8.53 -4.38
CA ILE A 203 -19.03 8.53 -3.40
C ILE A 203 -19.11 7.31 -2.48
N ILE A 204 -20.30 6.93 -1.99
CA ILE A 204 -20.47 5.73 -1.16
C ILE A 204 -20.01 4.48 -1.93
N GLU A 205 -20.40 4.35 -3.19
CA GLU A 205 -19.96 3.25 -4.07
C GLU A 205 -18.42 3.22 -4.18
N LYS A 206 -17.79 4.35 -4.52
CA LYS A 206 -16.32 4.43 -4.63
C LYS A 206 -15.62 4.06 -3.32
N VAL A 207 -16.12 4.50 -2.18
CA VAL A 207 -15.56 4.20 -0.85
C VAL A 207 -15.76 2.72 -0.48
N ARG A 208 -16.95 2.16 -0.69
CA ARG A 208 -17.29 0.79 -0.27
C ARG A 208 -16.71 -0.28 -1.17
N HIS A 209 -16.51 0.03 -2.44
CA HIS A 209 -16.15 -0.97 -3.45
C HIS A 209 -14.76 -0.76 -4.02
N GLY A 210 -14.25 0.46 -4.06
CA GLY A 210 -12.93 0.75 -4.60
C GLY A 210 -12.70 0.05 -5.95
N GLN A 211 -11.57 -0.63 -6.08
CA GLN A 211 -11.24 -1.43 -7.25
C GLN A 211 -12.02 -2.76 -7.36
N PHE A 212 -12.61 -3.29 -6.29
CA PHE A 212 -13.16 -4.66 -6.26
C PHE A 212 -14.30 -4.89 -7.27
N PHE A 213 -14.89 -3.80 -7.76
CA PHE A 213 -15.92 -3.80 -8.81
C PHE A 213 -15.57 -2.87 -9.98
N GLY A 214 -14.34 -2.36 -10.04
CA GLY A 214 -13.86 -1.43 -11.08
C GLY A 214 -14.40 0.00 -10.98
N ILE A 215 -15.04 0.38 -9.86
CA ILE A 215 -15.79 1.65 -9.74
C ILE A 215 -14.94 2.79 -9.15
N GLY A 216 -13.97 2.46 -8.30
CA GLY A 216 -13.05 3.39 -7.64
C GLY A 216 -11.70 3.57 -8.34
N GLY A 217 -11.53 3.07 -9.57
CA GLY A 217 -10.21 3.01 -10.21
C GLY A 217 -9.27 2.14 -9.38
N ASN A 218 -8.15 2.73 -8.92
CA ASN A 218 -7.18 2.06 -8.04
C ASN A 218 -7.39 2.36 -6.55
N MET A 219 -8.46 3.06 -6.18
CA MET A 219 -8.77 3.34 -4.78
C MET A 219 -9.06 2.02 -4.03
N PRO A 220 -8.47 1.80 -2.84
CA PRO A 220 -8.82 0.66 -2.02
C PRO A 220 -10.25 0.79 -1.48
N ALA A 221 -10.91 -0.35 -1.29
CA ALA A 221 -12.22 -0.40 -0.67
C ALA A 221 -12.11 -0.25 0.86
N TYR A 222 -13.09 0.41 1.46
CA TYR A 222 -13.26 0.48 2.91
C TYR A 222 -14.42 -0.42 3.34
N SER A 223 -14.08 -1.50 4.07
CA SER A 223 -15.08 -2.35 4.71
C SER A 223 -15.87 -1.59 5.79
N LEU A 224 -16.97 -2.18 6.27
CA LEU A 224 -17.74 -1.59 7.39
C LEU A 224 -16.91 -1.50 8.67
N GLU A 225 -15.95 -2.40 8.86
CA GLU A 225 -15.07 -2.42 10.01
C GLU A 225 -13.98 -1.34 9.94
N ALA A 226 -13.53 -0.98 8.73
CA ALA A 226 -12.54 0.07 8.51
C ALA A 226 -13.16 1.48 8.53
N LEU A 227 -14.37 1.62 7.98
CA LEU A 227 -15.12 2.88 7.98
C LEU A 227 -16.61 2.61 8.22
N SER A 228 -17.13 3.06 9.36
CA SER A 228 -18.54 2.87 9.71
C SER A 228 -19.47 3.68 8.79
N ASN A 229 -20.78 3.36 8.77
CA ASN A 229 -21.75 4.19 8.04
C ASN A 229 -21.96 5.57 8.69
N GLU A 230 -21.77 5.68 10.00
CA GLU A 230 -21.81 6.96 10.71
C GLU A 230 -20.65 7.87 10.26
N ASP A 231 -19.44 7.31 10.19
CA ASP A 231 -18.25 8.04 9.73
C ASP A 231 -18.34 8.41 8.26
N LEU A 232 -18.86 7.50 7.42
CA LEU A 232 -19.13 7.79 6.02
C LEU A 232 -20.17 8.90 5.86
N GLY A 233 -21.25 8.87 6.67
CA GLY A 233 -22.27 9.91 6.69
C GLY A 233 -21.73 11.27 7.12
N ALA A 234 -20.82 11.30 8.10
CA ALA A 234 -20.14 12.52 8.51
C ALA A 234 -19.19 13.04 7.42
N LEU A 235 -18.42 12.14 6.78
CA LEU A 235 -17.54 12.47 5.65
C LEU A 235 -18.32 13.11 4.50
N LEU A 236 -19.47 12.55 4.13
CA LEU A 236 -20.33 13.12 3.09
C LEU A 236 -20.79 14.53 3.46
N THR A 237 -21.24 14.77 4.70
CA THR A 237 -21.57 16.12 5.17
C THR A 237 -20.39 17.08 5.02
N TYR A 238 -19.18 16.66 5.40
CA TYR A 238 -17.97 17.50 5.29
C TYR A 238 -17.62 17.82 3.83
N LEU A 239 -17.86 16.89 2.90
CA LEU A 239 -17.68 17.08 1.47
C LEU A 239 -18.82 17.87 0.80
N GLY A 240 -19.86 18.27 1.55
CA GLY A 240 -21.00 19.01 1.06
C GLY A 240 -22.02 18.16 0.29
N LEU A 241 -22.12 16.87 0.62
CA LEU A 241 -22.97 15.88 -0.04
C LEU A 241 -24.09 15.35 0.86
#